data_AF-E0YE29-F1
#
_entry.id   AF-E0YE29-F1
#
_cell.length_a   1.000
_cell.length_b   1.000
_cell.length_c   1.000
_cell.angle_alpha   90.00
_cell.angle_beta   90.00
_cell.angle_gamma   90.00
#
_symmetry.space_group_name_H-M   'P 1'
#
loop_
_entity.id
_entity.type
_entity.pdbx_description
1 polymer ?
#
loop_
_entity_poly.entity_id
_entity_poly.type
_entity_poly.pdbx_seq_one_letter_code
_entity_poly.pdbx_strand_id
1 'polypeptide(L)'
;VQEEAVRLGSIPWMNSQGTFIINGIARVLINQILRSPGIYYNRESDQKGVSAYTSTVISDRGGRFKSEMDKRDRIWVRISKKRKVSILILLIAMGLNRKDILQNVRYPKIFSNILKKQKGAIESSEDAIVELYKHLYSATDVDIVFSESIFKELQKRFFQHRCELGRIGRRNSNIKLALDVPETEHFLLPQDVLAAADHSIEISYGMGNLDDIDHL
;
A
#
# COMPACT_ATOMS: atom_id res chain seq x y z
N VAL A 1 -17.90 38.19 -2.10
CA VAL A 1 -18.18 36.98 -1.30
C VAL A 1 -18.36 37.44 0.13
N GLN A 2 -19.51 37.17 0.74
CA GLN A 2 -19.82 37.59 2.11
C GLN A 2 -19.40 36.45 3.04
N GLU A 3 -18.47 36.71 3.95
CA GLU A 3 -17.98 35.73 4.92
C GLU A 3 -18.83 35.83 6.19
N GLU A 4 -19.47 34.74 6.59
CA GLU A 4 -20.23 34.65 7.84
C GLU A 4 -19.65 33.54 8.73
N ALA A 5 -19.61 33.81 10.04
CA ALA A 5 -19.16 32.83 11.01
C ALA A 5 -20.24 31.76 11.24
N VAL A 6 -19.93 30.51 10.89
CA VAL A 6 -20.82 29.35 11.08
C VAL A 6 -20.43 28.59 12.35
N ARG A 7 -21.41 28.26 13.20
CA ARG A 7 -21.18 27.43 14.39
C ARG A 7 -21.21 25.94 14.02
N LEU A 8 -20.07 25.27 14.15
CA LEU A 8 -19.93 23.83 13.85
C LEU A 8 -20.30 22.89 15.02
N GLY A 9 -20.38 23.44 16.25
CA GLY A 9 -20.67 22.68 17.46
C GLY A 9 -19.89 23.19 18.66
N SER A 10 -19.84 22.38 19.73
CA SER A 10 -19.03 22.64 20.93
C SER A 10 -18.01 21.52 21.13
N ILE A 11 -16.74 21.89 21.31
CA ILE A 11 -15.66 20.95 21.61
C ILE A 11 -15.51 20.88 23.14
N PRO A 12 -15.54 19.68 23.76
CA PRO A 12 -15.29 19.55 25.20
C PRO A 12 -13.87 20.00 25.55
N TRP A 13 -13.74 20.76 26.64
CA TRP A 13 -12.45 21.24 27.14
C TRP A 13 -11.90 20.31 28.21
N MET A 14 -10.58 20.12 28.19
CA MET A 14 -9.86 19.42 29.24
C MET A 14 -9.74 20.34 30.45
N ASN A 15 -10.02 19.83 31.65
CA ASN A 15 -9.79 20.56 32.88
C ASN A 15 -8.33 20.46 33.34
N SER A 16 -7.98 21.16 34.42
CA SER A 16 -6.63 21.16 35.01
C SER A 16 -6.17 19.79 35.53
N GLN A 17 -7.08 18.83 35.69
CA GLN A 17 -6.79 17.46 36.13
C GLN A 17 -6.58 16.49 34.96
N GLY A 18 -6.64 16.97 33.70
CA GLY A 18 -6.50 16.13 32.52
C GLY A 18 -7.75 15.31 32.18
N THR A 19 -8.93 15.69 32.69
CA THR A 19 -10.19 14.98 32.41
C THR A 19 -11.16 15.85 31.61
N PHE A 20 -12.07 15.20 30.90
CA PHE A 20 -13.15 15.82 30.13
C PHE A 20 -14.49 15.49 30.76
N ILE A 21 -15.38 16.48 30.90
CA ILE A 21 -16.75 16.24 31.36
C ILE A 21 -17.65 15.99 30.15
N ILE A 22 -18.10 14.74 29.98
CA ILE A 22 -18.99 14.33 28.89
C ILE A 22 -20.30 13.86 29.50
N ASN A 23 -21.39 14.58 29.24
CA ASN A 23 -22.73 14.32 29.79
C ASN A 23 -22.72 14.21 31.33
N GLY A 24 -21.98 15.11 32.00
CA GLY A 24 -21.89 15.15 33.47
C GLY A 24 -20.95 14.12 34.10
N ILE A 25 -20.27 13.29 33.31
CA ILE A 25 -19.35 12.25 33.78
C ILE A 25 -17.92 12.60 33.37
N ALA A 26 -16.98 12.51 34.32
CA ALA A 26 -15.55 12.69 34.05
C ALA A 26 -14.99 11.50 33.25
N ARG A 27 -14.30 11.80 32.15
CA ARG A 27 -13.64 10.83 31.28
C ARG A 27 -12.18 11.22 31.09
N VAL A 28 -11.32 10.21 30.97
CA VAL A 28 -9.90 10.37 30.64
C VAL A 28 -9.67 9.91 29.22
N LEU A 29 -8.80 10.61 28.49
CA LEU A 29 -8.36 10.19 27.17
C LEU A 29 -7.11 9.32 27.33
N ILE A 30 -7.20 8.05 26.91
CA ILE A 30 -6.08 7.11 26.96
C ILE A 30 -5.31 7.24 25.65
N ASN A 31 -4.00 7.47 25.75
CA ASN A 31 -3.15 7.49 24.58
C ASN A 31 -3.09 6.09 23.94
N GLN A 32 -3.33 6.05 22.63
CA GLN A 32 -3.20 4.82 21.86
C GLN A 32 -1.81 4.75 21.24
N ILE A 33 -1.13 3.63 21.42
CA ILE A 33 0.09 3.32 20.66
C ILE A 33 -0.35 2.64 19.37
N LEU A 34 -0.04 3.28 18.24
CA LEU A 34 -0.27 2.77 16.90
C LEU A 34 1.07 2.58 16.20
N ARG A 35 1.13 1.62 15.27
CA ARG A 35 2.30 1.47 14.41
C ARG A 35 2.45 2.72 13.55
N SER A 36 3.67 3.23 13.45
CA SER A 36 3.96 4.36 12.57
C SER A 36 3.65 4.01 11.12
N PRO A 37 3.26 4.99 10.30
CA PRO A 37 3.18 4.78 8.85
C PRO A 37 4.54 4.37 8.28
N GLY A 38 4.54 3.53 7.24
CA GLY A 38 5.76 2.98 6.65
C GLY A 38 5.57 1.58 6.11
N ILE A 39 6.68 0.91 5.76
CA ILE A 39 6.69 -0.46 5.24
C ILE A 39 7.34 -1.42 6.22
N TYR A 40 6.71 -2.59 6.39
CA TYR A 40 7.10 -3.61 7.34
C TYR A 40 7.18 -4.98 6.68
N TYR A 41 8.18 -5.77 7.02
CA TYR A 41 8.43 -7.09 6.46
C TYR A 41 8.28 -8.16 7.53
N ASN A 42 7.48 -9.17 7.25
CA ASN A 42 7.26 -10.27 8.19
C ASN A 42 7.16 -11.61 7.45
N ARG A 43 7.44 -12.69 8.16
CA ARG A 43 7.25 -14.05 7.67
C ARG A 43 5.96 -14.61 8.27
N GLU A 44 4.98 -14.84 7.41
CA GLU A 44 3.72 -15.45 7.82
C GLU A 44 3.67 -16.90 7.35
N SER A 45 3.09 -17.78 8.18
CA SER A 45 2.83 -19.16 7.82
C SER A 45 1.34 -19.36 7.65
N ASP A 46 0.94 -19.93 6.51
CA ASP A 46 -0.46 -20.33 6.31
C ASP A 46 -0.81 -21.53 7.21
N GLN A 47 -2.10 -21.85 7.35
CA GLN A 47 -2.62 -22.98 8.14
C GLN A 47 -1.99 -24.33 7.73
N LYS A 48 -1.45 -24.41 6.50
CA LYS A 48 -0.75 -25.58 5.95
C LYS A 48 0.77 -25.59 6.23
N GLY A 49 1.28 -24.68 7.06
CA GLY A 49 2.70 -24.54 7.37
C GLY A 49 3.55 -23.95 6.24
N VAL A 50 2.93 -23.45 5.17
CA VAL A 50 3.66 -22.81 4.07
C VAL A 50 4.00 -21.39 4.49
N SER A 51 5.29 -21.14 4.73
CA SER A 51 5.79 -19.80 5.00
C SER A 51 5.85 -18.96 3.73
N ALA A 52 5.34 -17.74 3.80
CA ALA A 52 5.46 -16.70 2.79
C ALA A 52 6.06 -15.43 3.42
N TYR A 53 6.89 -14.74 2.64
CA TYR A 53 7.40 -13.43 3.04
C TYR A 53 6.37 -12.37 2.65
N THR A 54 6.02 -11.51 3.59
CA THR A 54 5.00 -10.49 3.41
C THR A 54 5.61 -9.12 3.65
N SER A 55 5.21 -8.15 2.82
CA SER A 55 5.49 -6.74 3.07
C SER A 55 4.18 -5.99 3.25
N THR A 56 4.06 -5.20 4.30
CA THR A 56 2.86 -4.44 4.62
C THR A 56 3.20 -2.97 4.70
N VAL A 57 2.65 -2.19 3.77
CA VAL A 57 2.65 -0.74 3.83
C VAL A 57 1.45 -0.29 4.66
N ILE A 58 1.74 0.49 5.70
CA ILE A 58 0.78 1.14 6.58
C ILE A 58 0.77 2.63 6.20
N SER A 59 -0.35 3.09 5.65
CA SER A 59 -0.57 4.49 5.31
C SER A 59 -0.88 5.33 6.56
N ASP A 60 -0.55 6.63 6.55
CA ASP A 60 -0.94 7.60 7.59
C ASP A 60 -2.45 7.82 7.58
N ARG A 61 -3.00 7.96 6.36
CA ARG A 61 -4.44 7.99 6.13
C ARG A 61 -4.78 6.94 5.08
N GLY A 62 -5.72 6.06 5.42
CA GLY A 62 -6.23 5.05 4.50
C GLY A 62 -5.98 3.63 4.95
N GLY A 63 -5.60 2.78 3.99
CA GLY A 63 -5.62 1.33 4.15
C GLY A 63 -4.25 0.72 4.44
N ARG A 64 -4.25 -0.61 4.55
CA ARG A 64 -3.02 -1.41 4.47
C ARG A 64 -2.89 -1.99 3.06
N PHE A 65 -1.70 -1.83 2.50
CA PHE A 65 -1.29 -2.49 1.28
C PHE A 65 -0.37 -3.65 1.66
N LYS A 66 -0.75 -4.88 1.32
CA LYS A 66 0.04 -6.06 1.68
C LYS A 66 0.49 -6.77 0.41
N SER A 67 1.79 -7.00 0.27
CA SER A 67 2.34 -7.90 -0.73
C SER A 67 2.84 -9.19 -0.08
N GLU A 68 2.87 -10.26 -0.86
CA GLU A 68 3.24 -11.61 -0.44
C GLU A 68 4.06 -12.26 -1.55
N MET A 69 5.28 -12.68 -1.22
CA MET A 69 6.12 -13.46 -2.11
C MET A 69 5.96 -14.95 -1.76
N ASP A 70 5.57 -15.73 -2.77
CA ASP A 70 5.46 -17.18 -2.63
C ASP A 70 6.78 -17.90 -2.92
N LYS A 71 6.84 -19.20 -2.61
CA LYS A 71 8.03 -20.05 -2.86
C LYS A 71 8.37 -20.26 -4.34
N ARG A 72 7.56 -19.75 -5.27
CA ARG A 72 7.75 -19.88 -6.73
C ARG A 72 8.18 -18.55 -7.37
N ASP A 73 8.72 -17.65 -6.56
CA ASP A 73 9.15 -16.30 -6.90
C ASP A 73 8.04 -15.47 -7.56
N ARG A 74 6.78 -15.67 -7.16
CA ARG A 74 5.67 -14.82 -7.58
C ARG A 74 5.33 -13.87 -6.46
N ILE A 75 5.19 -12.60 -6.81
CA ILE A 75 4.83 -11.54 -5.89
C ILE A 75 3.37 -11.17 -6.13
N TRP A 76 2.58 -11.39 -5.11
CA TRP A 76 1.16 -11.11 -5.07
C TRP A 76 0.90 -9.88 -4.22
N VAL A 77 -0.11 -9.12 -4.59
CA VAL A 77 -0.59 -7.97 -3.85
C VAL A 77 -2.02 -8.24 -3.39
N ARG A 78 -2.30 -7.93 -2.14
CA ARG A 78 -3.60 -7.97 -1.52
C ARG A 78 -3.94 -6.57 -1.02
N ILE A 79 -4.92 -5.95 -1.68
CA ILE A 79 -5.45 -4.65 -1.29
C ILE A 79 -6.69 -4.86 -0.42
N SER A 80 -6.70 -4.29 0.79
CA SER A 80 -7.90 -4.19 1.63
C SER A 80 -8.67 -5.52 1.84
N LYS A 81 -7.93 -6.61 2.09
CA LYS A 81 -8.47 -7.97 2.31
C LYS A 81 -9.20 -8.62 1.12
N LYS A 82 -9.05 -8.08 -0.10
CA LYS A 82 -9.62 -8.68 -1.33
C LYS A 82 -8.76 -9.85 -1.83
N ARG A 83 -9.06 -10.37 -3.02
CA ARG A 83 -8.32 -11.47 -3.67
C ARG A 83 -6.84 -11.07 -3.91
N LYS A 84 -5.99 -11.99 -4.39
CA LYS A 84 -4.58 -11.69 -4.76
C LYS A 84 -4.49 -11.20 -6.21
N VAL A 85 -3.79 -10.10 -6.46
CA VAL A 85 -3.42 -9.60 -7.80
C VAL A 85 -1.93 -9.80 -8.00
N SER A 86 -1.46 -10.01 -9.23
CA SER A 86 -0.02 -9.91 -9.53
C SER A 86 0.50 -8.49 -9.26
N ILE A 87 1.70 -8.37 -8.68
CA ILE A 87 2.34 -7.06 -8.50
C ILE A 87 2.56 -6.32 -9.84
N LEU A 88 2.71 -7.06 -10.95
CA LEU A 88 2.90 -6.46 -12.27
C LEU A 88 1.68 -5.67 -12.73
N ILE A 89 0.46 -6.16 -12.45
CA ILE A 89 -0.79 -5.45 -12.79
C ILE A 89 -0.80 -4.10 -12.09
N LEU A 90 -0.44 -4.08 -10.80
CA LEU A 90 -0.37 -2.86 -10.03
C LEU A 90 0.67 -1.88 -10.60
N LEU A 91 1.91 -2.34 -10.84
CA LEU A 91 2.98 -1.48 -11.36
C LEU A 91 2.62 -0.89 -12.72
N ILE A 92 2.01 -1.69 -13.60
CA ILE A 92 1.56 -1.23 -14.93
C ILE A 92 0.38 -0.26 -14.80
N ALA A 93 -0.61 -0.55 -13.94
CA ALA A 93 -1.73 0.35 -13.67
C ALA A 93 -1.31 1.68 -13.01
N MET A 94 -0.15 1.69 -12.33
CA MET A 94 0.49 2.91 -11.80
C MET A 94 1.30 3.69 -12.85
N GLY A 95 1.40 3.18 -14.09
CA GLY A 95 2.01 3.87 -15.22
C GLY A 95 3.39 3.37 -15.63
N LEU A 96 3.93 2.30 -15.04
CA LEU A 96 5.21 1.74 -15.47
C LEU A 96 5.04 0.80 -16.66
N ASN A 97 5.91 0.93 -17.66
CA ASN A 97 5.96 -0.06 -18.73
C ASN A 97 6.81 -1.27 -18.33
N ARG A 98 6.63 -2.38 -19.05
CA ARG A 98 7.43 -3.60 -18.85
C ARG A 98 8.93 -3.35 -18.95
N LYS A 99 9.35 -2.47 -19.87
CA LYS A 99 10.76 -2.08 -20.04
C LYS A 99 11.25 -1.32 -18.81
N ASP A 100 10.48 -0.34 -18.35
CA ASP A 100 10.80 0.48 -17.18
C ASP A 100 10.92 -0.38 -15.93
N ILE A 101 10.01 -1.35 -15.73
CA ILE A 101 10.10 -2.31 -14.63
C ILE A 101 11.42 -3.08 -14.70
N LEU A 102 11.75 -3.67 -15.85
CA LEU A 102 12.97 -4.49 -15.98
C LEU A 102 14.28 -3.69 -15.88
N GLN A 103 14.26 -2.41 -16.21
CA GLN A 103 15.44 -1.53 -16.11
C GLN A 103 15.69 -1.01 -14.70
N ASN A 104 14.63 -0.82 -13.90
CA ASN A 104 14.73 -0.22 -12.57
C ASN A 104 14.78 -1.24 -11.41
N VAL A 105 14.47 -2.51 -11.66
CA VAL A 105 14.55 -3.57 -10.63
C VAL A 105 15.96 -4.07 -10.42
N ARG A 106 16.29 -4.41 -9.17
CA ARG A 106 17.55 -5.07 -8.81
C ARG A 106 17.61 -6.51 -9.32
N TYR A 107 16.46 -7.20 -9.40
CA TYR A 107 16.38 -8.62 -9.77
C TYR A 107 15.60 -8.87 -11.09
N PRO A 108 16.10 -8.42 -12.26
CA PRO A 108 15.37 -8.47 -13.52
C PRO A 108 15.00 -9.88 -13.99
N LYS A 109 15.78 -10.90 -13.61
CA LYS A 109 15.48 -12.31 -13.94
C LYS A 109 14.16 -12.79 -13.31
N ILE A 110 13.88 -12.37 -12.07
CA ILE A 110 12.65 -12.74 -11.35
C ILE A 110 11.46 -12.05 -12.00
N PHE A 111 11.55 -10.73 -12.20
CA PHE A 111 10.48 -9.97 -12.87
C PHE A 111 10.22 -10.46 -14.31
N SER A 112 11.28 -10.84 -15.05
CA SER A 112 11.13 -11.45 -16.38
C SER A 112 10.36 -12.78 -16.33
N ASN A 113 10.61 -13.62 -15.33
CA ASN A 113 9.88 -14.87 -15.15
C ASN A 113 8.41 -14.65 -14.78
N ILE A 114 8.12 -13.67 -13.91
CA ILE A 114 6.74 -13.29 -13.58
C ILE A 114 6.03 -12.77 -14.84
N LEU A 115 6.71 -11.94 -15.63
CA LEU A 115 6.17 -11.37 -16.87
C LEU A 115 5.89 -12.46 -17.93
N LYS A 116 6.77 -13.44 -18.09
CA LYS A 116 6.56 -14.59 -19.00
C LYS A 116 5.36 -15.45 -18.59
N LYS A 117 5.16 -15.67 -17.29
CA LYS A 117 4.01 -16.42 -16.76
C LYS A 117 2.68 -15.65 -16.90
N GLN A 118 2.73 -14.33 -17.04
CA GLN A 118 1.59 -13.43 -17.22
C GLN A 118 1.32 -13.11 -18.70
N LYS A 119 2.10 -13.68 -19.62
CA LYS A 119 2.02 -13.40 -21.07
C LYS A 119 0.64 -13.83 -21.59
N GLY A 120 -0.12 -12.87 -22.10
CA GLY A 120 -1.50 -13.04 -22.59
C GLY A 120 -2.60 -12.44 -21.71
N ALA A 121 -2.30 -12.00 -20.47
CA ALA A 121 -3.31 -11.43 -19.57
C ALA A 121 -3.37 -9.89 -19.59
N ILE A 122 -2.25 -9.21 -19.81
CA ILE A 122 -2.14 -7.74 -19.74
C ILE A 122 -1.18 -7.30 -20.83
N GLU A 123 -1.63 -6.65 -21.90
CA GLU A 123 -0.75 -6.15 -22.97
C GLU A 123 -0.54 -4.64 -22.92
N SER A 124 -1.55 -3.92 -22.45
CA SER A 124 -1.58 -2.47 -22.34
C SER A 124 -1.70 -1.97 -20.88
N SER A 125 -1.48 -0.66 -20.70
CA SER A 125 -1.77 0.01 -19.42
C SER A 125 -3.26 -0.04 -19.09
N GLU A 126 -4.11 0.09 -20.10
CA GLU A 126 -5.57 0.07 -19.99
C GLU A 126 -6.07 -1.29 -19.47
N ASP A 127 -5.52 -2.39 -19.98
CA ASP A 127 -5.84 -3.75 -19.51
C ASP A 127 -5.50 -3.90 -18.02
N ALA A 128 -4.34 -3.38 -17.60
CA ALA A 128 -3.91 -3.46 -16.21
C ALA A 128 -4.83 -2.65 -15.28
N ILE A 129 -5.28 -1.48 -15.74
CA ILE A 129 -6.22 -0.62 -15.02
C ILE A 129 -7.56 -1.34 -14.87
N VAL A 130 -8.08 -1.93 -15.94
CA VAL A 130 -9.35 -2.69 -15.91
C VAL A 130 -9.23 -3.91 -14.99
N GLU A 131 -8.16 -4.68 -15.09
CA GLU A 131 -7.93 -5.85 -14.24
C GLU A 131 -7.82 -5.47 -12.76
N LEU A 132 -7.08 -4.38 -12.46
CA LEU A 132 -7.01 -3.85 -11.11
C LEU A 132 -8.38 -3.37 -10.62
N TYR A 133 -9.18 -2.71 -11.46
CA TYR A 133 -10.53 -2.27 -11.13
C TYR A 133 -11.46 -3.45 -10.82
N LYS A 134 -11.54 -4.44 -11.72
CA LYS A 134 -12.33 -5.67 -11.53
C LYS A 134 -11.99 -6.33 -10.20
N HIS A 135 -10.71 -6.40 -9.90
CA HIS A 135 -10.24 -6.98 -8.65
C HIS A 135 -10.60 -6.15 -7.41
N LEU A 136 -10.45 -4.83 -7.50
CA LEU A 136 -10.82 -3.92 -6.44
C LEU A 136 -12.31 -3.86 -6.18
N TYR A 137 -13.18 -4.18 -7.14
CA TYR A 137 -14.64 -4.16 -6.93
C TYR A 137 -15.29 -5.54 -6.97
N SER A 138 -14.49 -6.61 -6.96
CA SER A 138 -14.97 -8.00 -7.05
C SER A 138 -15.85 -8.27 -8.28
N ALA A 139 -15.60 -7.56 -9.39
CA ALA A 139 -16.32 -7.65 -10.65
C ALA A 139 -15.53 -8.45 -11.69
N THR A 140 -14.93 -9.58 -11.29
CA THR A 140 -14.04 -10.39 -12.15
C THR A 140 -14.76 -10.97 -13.36
N ASP A 141 -16.07 -11.20 -13.23
CA ASP A 141 -16.87 -11.92 -14.23
C ASP A 141 -17.65 -10.94 -15.13
N VAL A 142 -17.42 -9.62 -14.97
CA VAL A 142 -18.06 -8.58 -15.78
C VAL A 142 -17.11 -8.16 -16.88
N ASP A 143 -17.63 -8.07 -18.10
CA ASP A 143 -16.94 -7.49 -19.25
C ASP A 143 -16.89 -5.97 -19.11
N ILE A 144 -15.95 -5.50 -18.31
CA ILE A 144 -15.62 -4.09 -18.17
C ILE A 144 -14.63 -3.71 -19.26
N VAL A 145 -14.97 -2.68 -20.03
CA VAL A 145 -14.08 -2.03 -20.99
C VAL A 145 -13.45 -0.81 -20.33
N PHE A 146 -12.21 -0.50 -20.70
CA PHE A 146 -11.52 0.69 -20.20
C PHE A 146 -12.32 1.97 -20.50
N SER A 147 -12.28 2.91 -19.56
CA SER A 147 -12.82 4.26 -19.73
C SER A 147 -12.06 5.23 -18.83
N GLU A 148 -11.99 6.50 -19.22
CA GLU A 148 -11.33 7.52 -18.39
C GLU A 148 -11.94 7.66 -16.99
N SER A 149 -13.23 7.38 -16.82
CA SER A 149 -13.89 7.43 -15.53
C SER A 149 -13.36 6.36 -14.58
N ILE A 150 -13.11 5.14 -15.06
CA ILE A 150 -12.47 4.06 -14.29
C ILE A 150 -11.07 4.49 -13.83
N PHE A 151 -10.28 5.07 -14.74
CA PHE A 151 -8.94 5.56 -14.40
C PHE A 151 -8.99 6.66 -13.33
N LYS A 152 -9.84 7.68 -13.52
CA LYS A 152 -10.02 8.77 -12.54
C LYS A 152 -10.54 8.27 -11.19
N GLU A 153 -11.43 7.28 -11.19
CA GLU A 153 -11.92 6.65 -9.98
C GLU A 153 -10.81 5.91 -9.23
N LEU A 154 -9.99 5.11 -9.93
CA LEU A 154 -8.84 4.43 -9.33
C LEU A 154 -7.83 5.43 -8.77
N GLN A 155 -7.50 6.48 -9.53
CA GLN A 155 -6.59 7.52 -9.09
C GLN A 155 -7.07 8.19 -7.79
N LYS A 156 -8.35 8.57 -7.75
CA LYS A 156 -8.93 9.25 -6.59
C LYS A 156 -9.17 8.32 -5.39
N ARG A 157 -9.79 7.17 -5.60
CA ARG A 157 -10.23 6.29 -4.52
C ARG A 157 -9.16 5.35 -4.01
N PHE A 158 -8.25 4.91 -4.87
CA PHE A 158 -7.20 3.99 -4.50
C PHE A 158 -5.89 4.74 -4.21
N PHE A 159 -5.32 5.41 -5.20
CA PHE A 159 -3.99 6.02 -5.05
C PHE A 159 -3.96 7.23 -4.12
N GLN A 160 -4.97 8.10 -4.15
CA GLN A 160 -5.03 9.24 -3.23
C GLN A 160 -5.53 8.82 -1.84
N HIS A 161 -6.71 8.21 -1.73
CA HIS A 161 -7.31 7.96 -0.41
C HIS A 161 -6.76 6.77 0.39
N ARG A 162 -6.19 5.74 -0.26
CA ARG A 162 -5.76 4.53 0.46
C ARG A 162 -4.25 4.42 0.64
N CYS A 163 -3.47 5.18 -0.14
CA CYS A 163 -2.03 5.08 -0.22
C CYS A 163 -1.32 6.39 0.18
N GLU A 164 -1.92 7.20 1.05
CA GLU A 164 -1.28 8.39 1.64
C GLU A 164 -0.34 7.96 2.77
N LEU A 165 0.95 7.88 2.48
CA LEU A 165 2.01 7.61 3.45
C LEU A 165 2.18 8.75 4.46
N GLY A 166 1.85 9.98 4.05
CA GLY A 166 2.15 11.19 4.82
C GLY A 166 3.66 11.41 4.99
N ARG A 167 4.04 12.47 5.69
CA ARG A 167 5.45 12.84 5.89
C ARG A 167 6.25 11.76 6.62
N ILE A 168 5.68 11.20 7.70
CA ILE A 168 6.34 10.16 8.51
C ILE A 168 6.47 8.86 7.71
N GLY A 169 5.40 8.43 7.03
CA GLY A 169 5.44 7.18 6.26
C GLY A 169 6.37 7.26 5.06
N ARG A 170 6.44 8.42 4.38
CA ARG A 170 7.41 8.70 3.32
C ARG A 170 8.84 8.60 3.85
N ARG A 171 9.14 9.28 4.95
CA ARG A 171 10.47 9.22 5.60
C ARG A 171 10.85 7.79 6.01
N ASN A 172 9.96 7.07 6.67
CA ASN A 172 10.20 5.70 7.11
C ASN A 172 10.43 4.76 5.91
N SER A 173 9.64 4.90 4.85
CA SER A 173 9.78 4.10 3.62
C SER A 173 11.09 4.41 2.90
N ASN A 174 11.48 5.67 2.81
CA ASN A 174 12.74 6.09 2.22
C ASN A 174 13.96 5.49 2.95
N ILE A 175 13.96 5.56 4.28
CA ILE A 175 15.04 4.98 5.09
C ILE A 175 15.10 3.46 4.89
N LYS A 176 13.95 2.77 4.98
CA LYS A 176 13.88 1.31 4.88
C LYS A 176 14.26 0.78 3.50
N LEU A 177 13.83 1.46 2.44
CA LEU A 177 14.02 1.04 1.04
C LEU A 177 15.24 1.71 0.37
N ALA A 178 15.98 2.56 1.10
CA ALA A 178 17.07 3.38 0.59
C ALA A 178 16.67 4.21 -0.63
N LEU A 179 15.57 4.97 -0.51
CA LEU A 179 15.04 5.85 -1.55
C LEU A 179 15.28 7.32 -1.21
N ASP A 180 15.46 8.15 -2.24
CA ASP A 180 15.63 9.61 -2.12
C ASP A 180 14.42 10.34 -2.73
N VAL A 181 13.24 10.10 -2.16
CA VAL A 181 11.98 10.76 -2.57
C VAL A 181 11.70 11.93 -1.63
N PRO A 182 11.38 13.13 -2.11
CA PRO A 182 11.08 14.26 -1.23
C PRO A 182 9.99 13.94 -0.18
N GLU A 183 10.17 14.40 1.07
CA GLU A 183 9.16 14.23 2.13
C GLU A 183 7.82 14.90 1.82
N THR A 184 7.78 15.81 0.85
CA THR A 184 6.56 16.46 0.34
C THR A 184 5.70 15.52 -0.49
N GLU A 185 6.25 14.40 -0.98
CA GLU A 185 5.48 13.39 -1.70
C GLU A 185 4.80 12.44 -0.72
N HIS A 186 3.55 12.75 -0.42
CA HIS A 186 2.78 12.05 0.59
C HIS A 186 2.12 10.76 0.07
N PHE A 187 2.10 10.49 -1.24
CA PHE A 187 1.45 9.32 -1.81
C PHE A 187 2.45 8.24 -2.21
N LEU A 188 2.01 6.99 -2.20
CA LEU A 188 2.79 5.85 -2.67
C LEU A 188 3.04 5.95 -4.18
N LEU A 189 4.31 5.90 -4.58
CA LEU A 189 4.77 5.97 -5.95
C LEU A 189 5.05 4.57 -6.53
N PRO A 190 5.06 4.41 -7.87
CA PRO A 190 5.39 3.13 -8.51
C PRO A 190 6.77 2.60 -8.11
N GLN A 191 7.75 3.50 -7.96
CA GLN A 191 9.12 3.18 -7.53
C GLN A 191 9.19 2.65 -6.10
N ASP A 192 8.29 3.08 -5.21
CA ASP A 192 8.23 2.57 -3.83
C ASP A 192 7.78 1.11 -3.83
N VAL A 193 6.76 0.79 -4.63
CA VAL A 193 6.24 -0.58 -4.78
C VAL A 193 7.31 -1.49 -5.40
N LEU A 194 8.08 -0.97 -6.36
CA LEU A 194 9.15 -1.70 -7.02
C LEU A 194 10.31 -1.98 -6.06
N ALA A 195 10.78 -0.97 -5.32
CA ALA A 195 11.82 -1.14 -4.29
C ALA A 195 11.35 -2.05 -3.16
N ALA A 196 10.07 -1.95 -2.76
CA ALA A 196 9.46 -2.83 -1.77
C ALA A 196 9.48 -4.31 -2.21
N ALA A 197 9.25 -4.54 -3.50
CA ALA A 197 9.31 -5.87 -4.11
C ALA A 197 10.73 -6.41 -4.16
N ASP A 198 11.72 -5.60 -4.56
CA ASP A 198 13.13 -5.98 -4.54
C ASP A 198 13.60 -6.33 -3.13
N HIS A 199 13.21 -5.56 -2.12
CA HIS A 199 13.57 -5.87 -0.74
C HIS A 199 12.86 -7.13 -0.22
N SER A 200 11.64 -7.43 -0.70
CA SER A 200 10.96 -8.70 -0.40
C SER A 200 11.74 -9.90 -0.96
N ILE A 201 12.32 -9.73 -2.16
CA ILE A 201 13.18 -10.73 -2.80
C ILE A 201 14.46 -10.93 -1.97
N GLU A 202 15.13 -9.85 -1.56
CA GLU A 202 16.33 -9.90 -0.70
C GLU A 202 16.07 -10.71 0.57
N ILE A 203 15.02 -10.37 1.31
CA ILE A 203 14.64 -11.07 2.54
C ILE A 203 14.33 -12.54 2.27
N SER A 204 13.72 -12.87 1.13
CA SER A 204 13.41 -14.25 0.79
C SER A 204 14.65 -15.12 0.53
N TYR A 205 15.73 -14.51 0.05
CA TYR A 205 17.05 -15.14 -0.07
C TYR A 205 17.90 -15.06 1.21
N GLY A 206 17.33 -14.56 2.31
CA GLY A 206 18.03 -14.41 3.59
C GLY A 206 18.95 -13.19 3.66
N MET A 207 18.83 -12.25 2.72
CA MET A 207 19.55 -10.98 2.74
C MET A 207 18.62 -9.92 3.34
N GLY A 208 18.88 -9.52 4.59
CA GLY A 208 18.08 -8.53 5.31
C GLY A 208 17.31 -9.10 6.49
N ASN A 209 16.65 -8.23 7.24
CA ASN A 209 16.00 -8.56 8.49
C ASN A 209 14.48 -8.38 8.39
N LEU A 210 13.75 -9.30 9.04
CA LEU A 210 12.33 -9.12 9.30
C LEU A 210 12.13 -8.03 10.36
N ASP A 211 11.01 -7.32 10.27
CA ASP A 211 10.65 -6.31 11.26
C ASP A 211 10.06 -6.99 12.49
N ASP A 212 10.58 -6.60 13.66
CA ASP A 212 9.94 -6.89 14.93
C ASP A 212 8.79 -5.91 15.14
N ILE A 213 7.57 -6.45 15.05
CA ILE A 213 6.34 -5.67 15.14
C ILE A 213 6.04 -5.14 16.55
N ASP A 214 6.78 -5.63 17.55
CA ASP A 214 6.65 -5.25 18.95
C ASP A 214 7.81 -4.34 19.42
N HIS A 215 8.74 -3.99 18.53
CA HIS A 215 9.79 -3.01 18.80
C HIS A 215 9.21 -1.60 18.91
N LEU A 216 9.42 -0.95 20.05
CA LEU A 216 8.96 0.41 20.37
C LEU A 216 9.94 1.49 19.91
#